data_AF-A0A537V8P3-F1
#
_entry.id   AF-A0A537V8P3-F1
#
_cell.length_a   1.000
_cell.length_b   1.000
_cell.length_c   1.000
_cell.angle_alpha   90.00
_cell.angle_beta   90.00
_cell.angle_gamma   90.00
#
_symmetry.space_group_name_H-M   'P 1'
#
loop_
_entity.id
_entity.type
_entity.pdbx_description
1 polymer ?
#
loop_
_entity_poly.entity_id
_entity_poly.type
_entity_poly.pdbx_seq_one_letter_code
_entity_poly.pdbx_strand_id
1 'polypeptide(L)'
;MIRLAIAGSDWPNAWPPPEASELTVVLEGSRLFLPTVRGDHPIKERPRFLPVKEARGALSAGNQERVEPVWRIEHDIYARETRVVTHQLSRSSLAGRWSSWRTEDVRVGVKPLAPGDAWVESDVETEIAWPEVTARTNARLKLTSDPTTYYFDLVLDVFENDNLISTRHWETVTPRKLQ
;
A
#
# COMPACT_ATOMS: atom_id res chain seq x y z
N MET A 1 19.21 9.03 19.29
CA MET A 1 18.03 9.85 19.64
C MET A 1 16.80 9.03 19.28
N ILE A 2 15.83 8.93 20.18
CA ILE A 2 14.54 8.28 19.89
C ILE A 2 13.55 9.40 19.64
N ARG A 3 12.81 9.35 18.54
CA ARG A 3 11.75 10.30 18.19
C ARG A 3 10.41 9.56 18.24
N LEU A 4 9.47 10.09 19.02
CA LEU A 4 8.08 9.64 19.03
C LEU A 4 7.25 10.61 18.18
N ALA A 5 6.42 10.07 17.29
CA ALA A 5 5.42 10.83 16.55
C ALA A 5 4.06 10.17 16.80
N ILE A 6 3.03 10.98 17.05
CA ILE A 6 1.66 10.54 17.26
C ILE A 6 0.82 11.22 16.18
N ALA A 7 -0.02 10.45 15.49
CA ALA A 7 -0.91 10.95 14.44
C ALA A 7 -2.30 10.32 14.61
N GLY A 8 -3.35 11.09 14.32
CA GLY A 8 -4.73 10.61 14.33
C GLY A 8 -5.11 9.79 13.08
N SER A 9 -4.20 9.68 12.11
CA SER A 9 -4.39 8.91 10.88
C SER A 9 -3.03 8.51 10.30
N ASP A 10 -2.99 7.35 9.65
CA ASP A 10 -1.85 6.85 8.86
C ASP A 10 -2.25 6.73 7.37
N TRP A 11 -2.99 7.70 6.86
CA TRP A 11 -3.36 7.74 5.44
C TRP A 11 -2.11 7.95 4.56
N PRO A 12 -1.97 7.23 3.41
CA PRO A 12 -2.94 6.32 2.79
C PRO A 12 -2.79 4.84 3.20
N ASN A 13 -1.93 4.50 4.16
CA ASN A 13 -1.76 3.11 4.62
C ASN A 13 -3.01 2.59 5.36
N ALA A 14 -3.71 3.49 6.04
CA ALA A 14 -4.98 3.24 6.70
C ALA A 14 -6.09 4.12 6.12
N TRP A 15 -7.32 3.58 6.10
CA TRP A 15 -8.50 4.34 5.67
C TRP A 15 -8.74 5.52 6.64
N PRO A 16 -9.01 6.74 6.13
CA PRO A 16 -9.14 7.93 6.98
C PRO A 16 -10.44 7.87 7.78
N PRO A 17 -10.53 8.46 9.00
CA PRO A 17 -11.71 8.39 9.87
C PRO A 17 -12.99 8.92 9.20
N PRO A 18 -14.19 8.59 9.70
CA PRO A 18 -15.45 9.03 9.10
C PRO A 18 -15.65 10.55 9.15
N GLU A 19 -15.08 11.21 10.16
CA GLU A 19 -15.19 12.64 10.39
C GLU A 19 -13.83 13.22 10.79
N ALA A 20 -13.68 14.53 10.58
CA ALA A 20 -12.51 15.24 11.06
C ALA A 20 -12.56 15.31 12.59
N SER A 21 -11.45 14.96 13.25
CA SER A 21 -11.36 14.91 14.70
C SER A 21 -10.09 15.59 15.20
N GLU A 22 -10.15 16.05 16.45
CA GLU A 22 -9.01 16.58 17.17
C GLU A 22 -8.45 15.49 18.09
N LEU A 23 -7.13 15.27 18.00
CA LEU A 23 -6.42 14.34 18.90
C LEU A 23 -5.71 15.13 19.99
N THR A 24 -6.18 14.98 21.23
CA THR A 24 -5.55 15.57 22.41
C THR A 24 -4.76 14.52 23.18
N VAL A 25 -3.46 14.78 23.40
CA VAL A 25 -2.59 13.90 24.19
C VAL A 25 -2.38 14.49 25.58
N VAL A 26 -2.88 13.81 26.60
CA VAL A 26 -2.61 14.16 28.00
C VAL A 26 -1.24 13.60 28.39
N LEU A 27 -0.25 14.49 28.55
CA LEU A 27 1.13 14.09 28.87
C LEU A 27 1.28 13.61 30.32
N GLU A 28 0.44 14.10 31.22
CA GLU A 28 0.38 13.60 32.58
C GLU A 28 0.00 12.12 32.58
N GLY A 29 0.79 11.29 33.26
CA GLY A 29 0.61 9.84 33.27
C GLY A 29 1.04 9.08 32.00
N SER A 30 1.22 9.74 30.85
CA SER A 30 1.70 9.09 29.62
C SER A 30 3.16 8.64 29.72
N ARG A 31 3.49 7.43 29.27
CA ARG A 31 4.85 6.86 29.31
C ARG A 31 5.16 6.06 28.05
N LEU A 32 6.40 6.13 27.58
CA LEU A 32 6.95 5.24 26.55
C LEU A 32 7.73 4.11 27.22
N PHE A 33 7.25 2.88 27.09
CA PHE A 33 7.97 1.70 27.56
C PHE A 33 8.75 1.07 26.41
N LEU A 34 10.07 0.97 26.56
CA LEU A 34 10.95 0.34 25.57
C LEU A 34 11.56 -0.92 26.18
N PRO A 35 11.23 -2.12 25.67
CA PRO A 35 11.88 -3.33 26.12
C PRO A 35 13.37 -3.28 25.77
N THR A 36 14.23 -3.65 26.72
CA THR A 36 15.67 -3.75 26.52
C THR A 36 16.10 -5.21 26.56
N VAL A 37 16.85 -5.66 25.55
CA VAL A 37 17.50 -6.97 25.60
C VAL A 37 18.64 -6.91 26.63
N ARG A 38 18.70 -7.92 27.51
CA ARG A 38 19.78 -8.07 28.49
C ARG A 38 20.89 -8.97 27.92
N GLY A 39 22.12 -8.75 28.35
CA GLY A 39 23.30 -9.52 27.92
C GLY A 39 24.04 -8.89 26.74
N ASP A 40 25.14 -9.53 26.34
CA ASP A 40 25.96 -9.05 25.23
C ASP A 40 25.19 -9.18 23.90
N HIS A 41 25.14 -8.09 23.16
CA HIS A 41 24.53 -8.08 21.83
C HIS A 41 25.44 -8.86 20.85
N PRO A 42 24.92 -9.81 20.04
CA PRO A 42 25.74 -10.62 19.14
C PRO A 42 26.44 -9.79 18.06
N ILE A 43 25.89 -8.61 17.75
CA ILE A 43 26.52 -7.62 16.88
C ILE A 43 27.18 -6.57 17.78
N LYS A 44 28.51 -6.62 17.87
CA LYS A 44 29.30 -5.68 18.69
C LYS A 44 29.36 -4.28 18.08
N GLU A 45 29.21 -4.19 16.76
CA GLU A 45 29.24 -2.96 16.02
C GLU A 45 27.89 -2.25 16.06
N ARG A 46 27.91 -0.93 16.19
CA ARG A 46 26.69 -0.13 16.12
C ARG A 46 26.14 -0.18 14.69
N PRO A 47 24.87 -0.58 14.47
CA PRO A 47 24.26 -0.55 13.16
C PRO A 47 24.34 0.87 12.58
N ARG A 48 24.73 0.99 11.32
CA ARG A 48 24.72 2.25 10.58
C ARG A 48 23.55 2.21 9.61
N PHE A 49 22.66 3.19 9.71
CA PHE A 49 21.65 3.41 8.69
C PHE A 49 22.34 4.06 7.49
N LEU A 50 22.40 3.34 6.37
CA LEU A 50 22.91 3.90 5.12
C LEU A 50 21.89 4.89 4.55
N PRO A 51 22.34 5.98 3.89
CA PRO A 51 21.47 6.79 3.06
C PRO A 51 20.64 5.92 2.12
N VAL A 52 19.36 6.29 1.92
CA VAL A 52 18.40 5.51 1.12
C VAL A 52 18.92 5.12 -0.27
N LYS A 53 19.73 5.98 -0.90
CA LYS A 53 20.35 5.70 -2.21
C LYS A 53 21.31 4.51 -2.17
N GLU A 54 22.08 4.37 -1.09
CA GLU A 54 23.06 3.30 -0.91
C GLU A 54 22.37 2.00 -0.46
N ALA A 55 21.39 2.10 0.43
CA ALA A 55 20.56 0.96 0.84
C ALA A 55 19.77 0.34 -0.33
N ARG A 56 19.27 1.18 -1.25
CA ARG A 56 18.61 0.72 -2.49
C ARG A 56 19.53 -0.07 -3.41
N GLY A 57 20.83 0.26 -3.45
CA GLY A 57 21.81 -0.50 -4.24
C GLY A 57 22.16 -1.86 -3.66
N ALA A 58 22.08 -2.03 -2.33
CA ALA A 58 22.40 -3.28 -1.65
C ALA A 58 21.29 -4.35 -1.74
N LEU A 59 20.03 -3.95 -1.92
CA LEU A 59 18.88 -4.86 -2.10
C LEU A 59 18.78 -5.45 -3.52
N SER A 60 19.61 -4.98 -4.46
CA SER A 60 19.55 -5.33 -5.89
C SER A 60 20.45 -6.51 -6.29
N ALA A 61 20.82 -7.39 -5.36
CA ALA A 61 21.67 -8.56 -5.68
C ALA A 61 20.96 -9.64 -6.53
N GLY A 62 19.68 -9.46 -6.86
CA GLY A 62 18.91 -10.31 -7.77
C GLY A 62 18.75 -9.67 -9.16
N ASN A 63 18.52 -10.51 -10.17
CA ASN A 63 18.35 -10.16 -11.59
C ASN A 63 17.02 -9.41 -11.88
N GLN A 64 16.62 -8.49 -11.00
CA GLN A 64 15.39 -7.71 -11.11
C GLN A 64 15.63 -6.49 -12.00
N GLU A 65 14.98 -6.47 -13.17
CA GLU A 65 14.91 -5.28 -14.00
C GLU A 65 14.26 -4.13 -13.22
N ARG A 66 14.95 -2.99 -13.18
CA ARG A 66 14.59 -1.87 -12.30
C ARG A 66 13.67 -0.90 -13.05
N VAL A 67 12.38 -0.99 -12.79
CA VAL A 67 11.44 0.09 -13.10
C VAL A 67 11.35 1.00 -11.89
N GLU A 68 11.64 2.28 -12.07
CA GLU A 68 11.59 3.25 -10.97
C GLU A 68 10.12 3.41 -10.51
N PRO A 69 9.82 3.12 -9.24
CA PRO A 69 8.46 3.25 -8.74
C PRO A 69 8.04 4.72 -8.71
N VAL A 70 6.77 4.98 -9.03
CA VAL A 70 6.16 6.30 -8.83
C VAL A 70 5.56 6.34 -7.44
N TRP A 71 5.88 7.40 -6.71
CA TRP A 71 5.17 7.79 -5.49
C TRP A 71 5.07 9.31 -5.49
N ARG A 72 3.84 9.83 -5.61
CA ARG A 72 3.58 11.26 -5.63
C ARG A 72 2.37 11.60 -4.77
N ILE A 73 2.44 12.73 -4.10
CA ILE A 73 1.30 13.37 -3.44
C ILE A 73 0.89 14.55 -4.32
N GLU A 74 -0.41 14.64 -4.61
CA GLU A 74 -1.02 15.73 -5.36
C GLU A 74 -2.05 16.45 -4.48
N HIS A 75 -2.11 17.77 -4.60
CA HIS A 75 -3.06 18.61 -3.88
C HIS A 75 -3.89 19.38 -4.91
N ASP A 76 -5.19 19.11 -4.93
CA ASP A 76 -6.15 19.90 -5.69
C ASP A 76 -6.77 20.95 -4.78
N ILE A 77 -6.35 22.20 -4.96
CA ILE A 77 -6.76 23.32 -4.11
C ILE A 77 -8.24 23.68 -4.32
N TYR A 78 -8.76 23.52 -5.54
CA TYR A 78 -10.14 23.87 -5.86
C TYR A 78 -11.11 22.76 -5.43
N ALA A 79 -10.74 21.49 -5.68
CA ALA A 79 -11.51 20.35 -5.20
C ALA A 79 -11.36 20.09 -3.70
N ARG A 80 -10.37 20.74 -3.05
CA ARG A 80 -9.98 20.52 -1.64
C ARG A 80 -9.64 19.05 -1.36
N GLU A 81 -8.98 18.41 -2.32
CA GLU A 81 -8.62 17.00 -2.28
C GLU A 81 -7.10 16.84 -2.20
N THR A 82 -6.65 15.88 -1.38
CA THR A 82 -5.28 15.37 -1.43
C THR A 82 -5.32 13.94 -1.93
N ARG A 83 -4.44 13.61 -2.87
CA ARG A 83 -4.34 12.25 -3.40
C ARG A 83 -2.91 11.75 -3.49
N VAL A 84 -2.74 10.45 -3.31
CA VAL A 84 -1.50 9.73 -3.56
C VAL A 84 -1.64 8.97 -4.87
N VAL A 85 -0.61 9.04 -5.71
CA VAL A 85 -0.48 8.27 -6.95
C VAL A 85 0.72 7.37 -6.84
N THR A 86 0.51 6.08 -7.05
CA THR A 86 1.54 5.05 -7.01
C THR A 86 1.58 4.31 -8.33
N HIS A 87 2.79 3.94 -8.74
CA HIS A 87 3.02 2.95 -9.79
C HIS A 87 4.17 2.07 -9.35
N GLN A 88 3.96 0.77 -9.37
CA GLN A 88 5.00 -0.20 -9.04
C GLN A 88 4.99 -1.34 -10.06
N LEU A 89 6.19 -1.73 -10.51
CA LEU A 89 6.42 -3.02 -11.16
C LEU A 89 7.33 -3.84 -10.27
N SER A 90 6.99 -5.11 -10.08
CA SER A 90 7.85 -6.11 -9.48
C SER A 90 8.01 -7.29 -10.42
N ARG A 91 9.22 -7.87 -10.46
CA ARG A 91 9.53 -9.08 -11.22
C ARG A 91 10.33 -10.03 -10.36
N SER A 92 10.04 -11.32 -10.47
CA SER A 92 10.80 -12.39 -9.84
C SER A 92 10.88 -13.59 -10.79
N SER A 93 11.95 -14.37 -10.70
CA SER A 93 12.07 -15.55 -11.56
C SER A 93 13.04 -16.56 -10.98
N LEU A 94 12.82 -17.83 -11.31
CA LEU A 94 13.78 -18.90 -11.17
C LEU A 94 13.95 -19.58 -12.53
N ALA A 95 15.15 -19.49 -13.10
CA ALA A 95 15.45 -19.95 -14.44
C ALA A 95 14.98 -21.40 -14.68
N GLY A 96 14.24 -21.61 -15.78
CA GLY A 96 13.70 -22.92 -16.16
C GLY A 96 12.59 -23.46 -15.27
N ARG A 97 12.11 -22.70 -14.28
CA ARG A 97 11.03 -23.13 -13.37
C ARG A 97 9.83 -22.22 -13.37
N TRP A 98 10.03 -20.92 -13.21
CA TRP A 98 8.93 -19.95 -13.27
C TRP A 98 9.44 -18.52 -13.39
N SER A 99 8.57 -17.64 -13.87
CA SER A 99 8.70 -16.19 -13.77
C SER A 99 7.40 -15.58 -13.27
N SER A 100 7.49 -14.46 -12.58
CA SER A 100 6.33 -13.67 -12.19
C SER A 100 6.60 -12.20 -12.36
N TRP A 101 5.53 -11.47 -12.66
CA TRP A 101 5.53 -10.03 -12.60
C TRP A 101 4.21 -9.52 -12.06
N ARG A 102 4.25 -8.33 -11.45
CA ARG A 102 3.08 -7.63 -10.97
C ARG A 102 3.24 -6.14 -11.21
N THR A 103 2.27 -5.54 -11.89
CA THR A 103 2.08 -4.10 -12.00
C THR A 103 0.96 -3.67 -11.05
N GLU A 104 1.12 -2.49 -10.48
CA GLU A 104 0.13 -1.92 -9.57
C GLU A 104 0.11 -0.41 -9.79
N ASP A 105 -1.02 0.06 -10.29
CA ASP A 105 -1.36 1.48 -10.41
C ASP A 105 -2.44 1.78 -9.37
N VAL A 106 -2.14 2.64 -8.39
CA VAL A 106 -3.09 3.00 -7.33
C VAL A 106 -3.22 4.50 -7.23
N ARG A 107 -4.46 4.96 -7.08
CA ARG A 107 -4.79 6.32 -6.71
C ARG A 107 -5.66 6.28 -5.47
N VAL A 108 -5.24 6.99 -4.44
CA VAL A 108 -6.00 7.12 -3.19
C VAL A 108 -6.26 8.60 -2.97
N GLY A 109 -7.51 9.00 -2.71
CA GLY A 109 -7.88 10.39 -2.46
C GLY A 109 -8.70 10.56 -1.19
N VAL A 110 -8.58 11.75 -0.59
CA VAL A 110 -9.36 12.16 0.58
C VAL A 110 -9.56 13.68 0.58
N LYS A 111 -10.69 14.14 1.10
CA LYS A 111 -10.89 15.54 1.47
C LYS A 111 -10.48 15.73 2.93
N PRO A 112 -9.42 16.50 3.26
CA PRO A 112 -8.92 16.59 4.64
C PRO A 112 -9.94 17.08 5.68
N LEU A 113 -10.89 17.94 5.26
CA LEU A 113 -11.96 18.46 6.13
C LEU A 113 -13.25 17.62 6.11
N ALA A 114 -13.29 16.58 5.28
CA ALA A 114 -14.38 15.61 5.20
C ALA A 114 -13.77 14.22 4.96
N PRO A 115 -13.00 13.67 5.92
CA PRO A 115 -12.21 12.46 5.70
C PRO A 115 -13.06 11.21 5.46
N GLY A 116 -14.36 11.24 5.80
CA GLY A 116 -15.32 10.22 5.38
C GLY A 116 -15.46 10.12 3.86
N ASP A 117 -15.29 11.22 3.12
CA ASP A 117 -15.25 11.27 1.66
C ASP A 117 -13.84 10.85 1.17
N ALA A 118 -13.58 9.56 1.19
CA ALA A 118 -12.34 8.97 0.73
C ALA A 118 -12.57 7.95 -0.37
N TRP A 119 -11.56 7.74 -1.19
CA TRP A 119 -11.62 6.79 -2.29
C TRP A 119 -10.27 6.17 -2.60
N VAL A 120 -10.31 4.98 -3.18
CA VAL A 120 -9.18 4.33 -3.85
C VAL A 120 -9.65 3.74 -5.17
N GLU A 121 -8.83 3.91 -6.20
CA GLU A 121 -8.94 3.22 -7.47
C GLU A 121 -7.62 2.49 -7.71
N SER A 122 -7.68 1.22 -8.11
CA SER A 122 -6.49 0.48 -8.49
C SER A 122 -6.69 -0.40 -9.71
N ASP A 123 -5.64 -0.51 -10.51
CA ASP A 123 -5.49 -1.50 -11.57
C ASP A 123 -4.24 -2.33 -11.24
N VAL A 124 -4.43 -3.63 -11.04
CA VAL A 124 -3.37 -4.55 -10.65
C VAL A 124 -3.37 -5.71 -11.60
N GLU A 125 -2.28 -5.85 -12.35
CA GLU A 125 -2.04 -7.01 -13.18
C GLU A 125 -0.95 -7.88 -12.56
N THR A 126 -1.19 -9.19 -12.52
CA THR A 126 -0.24 -10.16 -12.00
C THR A 126 -0.17 -11.34 -12.95
N GLU A 127 1.03 -11.77 -13.26
CA GLU A 127 1.28 -12.96 -14.07
C GLU A 127 2.26 -13.88 -13.35
N ILE A 128 2.01 -15.18 -13.45
CA ILE A 128 2.95 -16.23 -13.10
C ILE A 128 3.01 -17.19 -14.28
N ALA A 129 4.21 -17.37 -14.83
CA ALA A 129 4.47 -18.29 -15.93
C ALA A 129 5.34 -19.45 -15.45
N TRP A 130 4.89 -20.66 -15.74
CA TRP A 130 5.62 -21.92 -15.65
C TRP A 130 5.91 -22.42 -17.08
N PRO A 131 6.81 -23.41 -17.28
CA PRO A 131 7.09 -23.95 -18.61
C PRO A 131 5.86 -24.43 -19.38
N GLU A 132 4.86 -24.93 -18.66
CA GLU A 132 3.64 -25.54 -19.21
C GLU A 132 2.43 -24.62 -19.25
N VAL A 133 2.40 -23.54 -18.46
CA VAL A 133 1.22 -22.69 -18.32
C VAL A 133 1.57 -21.29 -17.84
N THR A 134 0.87 -20.28 -18.38
CA THR A 134 0.88 -18.91 -17.86
C THR A 134 -0.48 -18.59 -17.26
N ALA A 135 -0.50 -18.25 -15.97
CA ALA A 135 -1.68 -17.73 -15.28
C ALA A 135 -1.54 -16.21 -15.13
N ARG A 136 -2.55 -15.46 -15.57
CA ARG A 136 -2.57 -14.00 -15.44
C ARG A 136 -3.89 -13.54 -14.85
N THR A 137 -3.85 -12.49 -14.04
CA THR A 137 -5.04 -11.84 -13.49
C THR A 137 -4.97 -10.34 -13.68
N ASN A 138 -6.09 -9.72 -14.01
CA ASN A 138 -6.25 -8.26 -13.93
C ASN A 138 -7.37 -7.94 -12.94
N ALA A 139 -7.05 -7.19 -11.89
CA ALA A 139 -7.96 -6.73 -10.87
C ALA A 139 -8.15 -5.20 -10.96
N ARG A 140 -9.38 -4.77 -11.22
CA ARG A 140 -9.78 -3.35 -11.20
C ARG A 140 -10.69 -3.11 -10.02
N LEU A 141 -10.23 -2.29 -9.08
CA LEU A 141 -10.93 -1.98 -7.84
C LEU A 141 -11.30 -0.51 -7.81
N LYS A 142 -12.51 -0.24 -7.33
CA LYS A 142 -12.92 1.05 -6.80
C LYS A 142 -13.53 0.83 -5.42
N LEU A 143 -12.97 1.52 -4.42
CA LEU A 143 -13.55 1.59 -3.09
C LEU A 143 -13.73 3.04 -2.73
N THR A 144 -14.95 3.43 -2.38
CA THR A 144 -15.28 4.77 -1.89
C THR A 144 -15.94 4.69 -0.53
N SER A 145 -15.88 5.76 0.24
CA SER A 145 -16.62 5.88 1.50
C SER A 145 -17.34 7.21 1.63
N ASP A 146 -18.31 7.19 2.53
CA ASP A 146 -18.85 8.37 3.22
C ASP A 146 -18.66 8.17 4.75
N PRO A 147 -19.13 9.08 5.62
CA PRO A 147 -18.98 8.93 7.08
C PRO A 147 -19.59 7.63 7.66
N THR A 148 -20.52 7.00 6.96
CA THR A 148 -21.33 5.88 7.46
C THR A 148 -21.20 4.59 6.66
N THR A 149 -20.63 4.63 5.45
CA THR A 149 -20.72 3.52 4.51
C THR A 149 -19.45 3.35 3.68
N TYR A 150 -19.11 2.10 3.38
CA TYR A 150 -18.14 1.69 2.36
C TYR A 150 -18.87 1.15 1.13
N TYR A 151 -18.41 1.54 -0.05
CA TYR A 151 -18.89 1.09 -1.35
C TYR A 151 -17.72 0.43 -2.08
N PHE A 152 -17.82 -0.86 -2.33
CA PHE A 152 -16.77 -1.68 -2.91
C PHE A 152 -17.22 -2.23 -4.26
N ASP A 153 -16.40 -2.03 -5.29
CA ASP A 153 -16.58 -2.55 -6.65
C ASP A 153 -15.26 -3.13 -7.14
N LEU A 154 -15.22 -4.44 -7.40
CA LEU A 154 -14.04 -5.16 -7.88
C LEU A 154 -14.40 -6.04 -9.07
N VAL A 155 -13.67 -5.88 -10.17
CA VAL A 155 -13.67 -6.82 -11.30
C VAL A 155 -12.34 -7.55 -11.36
N LEU A 156 -12.37 -8.87 -11.38
CA LEU A 156 -11.21 -9.74 -11.56
C LEU A 156 -11.38 -10.58 -12.83
N ASP A 157 -10.47 -10.36 -13.78
CA ASP A 157 -10.31 -11.22 -14.95
C ASP A 157 -9.19 -12.23 -14.69
N VAL A 158 -9.40 -13.48 -15.08
CA VAL A 158 -8.44 -14.60 -14.94
C VAL A 158 -8.18 -15.21 -16.30
N PHE A 159 -6.90 -15.35 -16.64
CA PHE A 159 -6.44 -15.86 -17.92
C PHE A 159 -5.54 -17.08 -17.73
N GLU A 160 -5.66 -18.03 -18.66
CA GLU A 160 -4.73 -19.15 -18.84
C GLU A 160 -4.18 -19.07 -20.27
N ASN A 161 -2.85 -18.94 -20.43
CA ASN A 161 -2.18 -18.84 -21.73
C ASN A 161 -2.84 -17.77 -22.63
N ASP A 162 -3.05 -16.57 -22.09
CA ASP A 162 -3.73 -15.42 -22.70
C ASP A 162 -5.24 -15.59 -22.98
N ASN A 163 -5.81 -16.77 -22.76
CA ASN A 163 -7.25 -16.98 -22.90
C ASN A 163 -7.96 -16.57 -21.62
N LEU A 164 -8.95 -15.68 -21.72
CA LEU A 164 -9.82 -15.35 -20.60
C LEU A 164 -10.66 -16.57 -20.23
N ILE A 165 -10.42 -17.13 -19.05
CA ILE A 165 -11.14 -18.32 -18.56
C ILE A 165 -12.25 -17.97 -17.57
N SER A 166 -12.18 -16.80 -16.93
CA SER A 166 -13.20 -16.36 -15.98
C SER A 166 -13.13 -14.85 -15.74
N THR A 167 -14.29 -14.24 -15.54
CA THR A 167 -14.44 -12.90 -14.98
C THR A 167 -15.35 -12.99 -13.78
N ARG A 168 -14.96 -12.34 -12.68
CA ARG A 168 -15.80 -12.21 -11.49
C ARG A 168 -15.92 -10.75 -11.08
N HIS A 169 -17.14 -10.35 -10.77
CA HIS A 169 -17.48 -9.03 -10.30
C HIS A 169 -18.05 -9.13 -8.89
N TRP A 170 -17.60 -8.25 -8.00
CA TRP A 170 -18.15 -8.07 -6.67
C TRP A 170 -18.54 -6.62 -6.47
N GLU A 171 -19.79 -6.40 -6.14
CA GLU A 171 -20.29 -5.12 -5.68
C GLU A 171 -20.85 -5.31 -4.27
N THR A 172 -20.39 -4.51 -3.31
CA THR A 172 -20.82 -4.65 -1.91
C THR A 172 -20.90 -3.30 -1.24
N VAL A 173 -21.95 -3.12 -0.44
CA VAL A 173 -22.16 -1.96 0.42
C VAL A 173 -22.11 -2.44 1.87
N THR A 174 -21.22 -1.85 2.67
CA THR A 174 -21.02 -2.26 4.07
C THR A 174 -21.07 -1.04 4.99
N PRO A 175 -21.88 -1.07 6.08
CA PRO A 175 -21.87 -0.02 7.07
C PRO A 175 -20.49 0.15 7.72
N ARG A 176 -20.08 1.39 7.89
CA ARG A 176 -18.85 1.77 8.57
C ARG A 176 -19.07 1.71 10.09
N LYS A 177 -18.44 0.74 10.74
CA LYS A 177 -18.36 0.72 12.21
C LYS A 177 -17.21 1.66 12.61
N LEU A 178 -17.46 2.52 13.61
CA LEU A 178 -16.42 3.36 14.20
C LEU A 178 -15.25 2.46 14.63
N GLN A 179 -14.07 2.73 14.08
CA GLN A 179 -12.82 2.03 14.42
C GLN A 179 -12.26 2.55 15.74
#